data_AF-A0A3C0UBY6-F1
#
_entry.id   AF-A0A3C0UBY6-F1
#
_cell.length_a   1.000
_cell.length_b   1.000
_cell.length_c   1.000
_cell.angle_alpha   90.00
_cell.angle_beta   90.00
_cell.angle_gamma   90.00
#
_symmetry.space_group_name_H-M   'P 1'
#
loop_
_entity.id
_entity.type
_entity.pdbx_description
1 polymer ?
#
loop_
_entity_poly.entity_id
_entity_poly.type
_entity_poly.pdbx_seq_one_letter_code
_entity_poly.pdbx_strand_id
1 'polypeptide(L)'
;RQRWFMSVAAPEAEATQATDSLSRTMLILSIICLLIVAGLTIVIARQLVKPILIIRDECMLLADGDLRDRKANVTTEDEIGQLAKGFRDMRANLHSLVTTVHSQAEQLAASSQQL
;
A
#
# COMPACT_ATOMS: atom_id res chain seq x y z
N ARG A 1 32.37 71.44 27.99
CA ARG A 1 31.05 70.93 27.55
C ARG A 1 31.14 69.40 27.54
N GLN A 2 30.77 68.71 28.62
CA GLN A 2 30.87 67.25 28.70
C GLN A 2 29.58 66.61 28.17
N ARG A 3 29.72 65.72 27.19
CA ARG A 3 28.64 65.01 26.52
C ARG A 3 28.46 63.67 27.20
N TRP A 4 27.29 63.44 27.76
CA TRP A 4 26.89 62.14 28.27
C TRP A 4 26.41 61.27 27.11
N PHE A 5 26.89 60.04 27.06
CA PHE A 5 26.38 59.00 26.17
C PHE A 5 25.73 57.94 27.06
N MET A 6 24.47 57.64 26.80
CA MET A 6 23.74 56.58 27.47
C MET A 6 23.63 55.42 26.49
N SER A 7 24.42 54.37 26.68
CA SER A 7 24.25 53.13 25.94
C SER A 7 23.19 52.30 26.67
N VAL A 8 22.00 52.20 26.10
CA VAL A 8 21.03 51.18 26.52
C VAL A 8 21.50 49.86 25.90
N ALA A 9 22.06 48.98 26.73
CA ALA A 9 22.19 47.58 26.36
C ALA A 9 20.83 46.92 26.64
N ALA A 10 20.03 46.72 25.59
CA ALA A 10 18.88 45.84 25.69
C ALA A 10 19.40 44.44 26.06
N PRO A 11 18.93 43.82 27.16
CA PRO A 11 19.38 42.47 27.52
C PRO A 11 19.10 41.52 26.37
N GLU A 12 20.12 40.80 25.87
CA GLU A 12 19.95 39.86 24.75
C GLU A 12 18.84 38.83 25.00
N ALA A 13 18.61 38.48 26.27
CA ALA A 13 17.53 37.63 26.71
C ALA A 13 16.13 38.14 26.35
N GLU A 14 15.88 39.46 26.29
CA GLU A 14 14.60 40.02 25.84
C GLU A 14 14.45 39.95 24.31
N ALA A 15 15.56 40.10 23.58
CA ALA A 15 15.56 40.00 22.12
C ALA A 15 15.37 38.54 21.63
N THR A 16 15.90 37.55 22.36
CA THR A 16 15.80 36.12 21.99
C THR A 16 14.57 35.41 22.52
N GLN A 17 13.91 35.93 23.57
CA GLN A 17 12.69 35.32 24.11
C GLN A 17 11.57 35.19 23.06
N ALA A 18 11.44 36.19 22.17
CA ALA A 18 10.50 36.14 21.07
C ALA A 18 10.87 35.04 20.05
N THR A 19 12.15 34.85 19.76
CA THR A 19 12.63 33.85 18.78
C THR A 19 12.59 32.41 19.30
N ASP A 20 12.77 32.22 20.61
CA ASP A 20 12.76 30.88 21.22
C ASP A 20 11.35 30.28 21.23
N SER A 21 10.34 31.10 21.47
CA SER A 21 8.93 30.68 21.41
C SER A 21 8.49 30.28 20.00
N LEU A 22 8.95 31.02 18.98
CA LEU A 22 8.71 30.71 17.58
C LEU A 22 9.41 29.40 17.17
N SER A 23 10.68 29.24 17.56
CA SER A 23 11.47 28.04 17.27
C SER A 23 10.85 26.79 17.90
N ARG A 24 10.39 26.88 19.15
CA ARG A 24 9.70 25.77 19.84
C ARG A 24 8.39 25.39 19.13
N THR A 25 7.62 26.38 18.69
CA THR A 25 6.36 26.16 17.98
C THR A 25 6.61 25.50 16.62
N MET A 26 7.62 25.95 15.87
CA MET A 26 8.04 25.32 14.62
C MET A 26 8.51 23.88 14.83
N LEU A 27 9.32 23.60 15.86
CA LEU A 27 9.78 22.25 16.18
C LEU A 27 8.59 21.31 16.45
N ILE A 28 7.64 21.74 17.27
CA ILE A 28 6.42 20.96 17.57
C ILE A 28 5.63 20.71 16.28
N LEU A 29 5.44 21.73 15.44
CA LEU A 29 4.73 21.59 14.17
C LEU A 29 5.45 20.63 13.22
N SER A 30 6.78 20.69 13.13
CA SER A 30 7.58 19.77 12.31
C SER A 30 7.43 18.32 12.80
N ILE A 31 7.45 18.09 14.12
CA ILE A 31 7.25 16.76 14.69
C ILE A 31 5.84 16.24 14.37
N ILE A 32 4.81 17.07 14.53
CA ILE A 32 3.44 16.70 14.19
C ILE A 32 3.33 16.34 12.70
N CYS A 33 3.91 17.15 11.82
CA CYS A 33 3.92 16.89 10.38
C CYS A 33 4.61 15.55 10.05
N LEU A 34 5.77 15.29 10.67
CA LEU A 34 6.49 14.03 10.51
C LEU A 34 5.65 12.83 10.95
N LEU A 35 4.97 12.93 12.09
CA LEU A 35 4.10 11.87 12.60
C LEU A 35 2.91 11.62 11.67
N ILE A 36 2.30 12.67 11.11
CA ILE A 36 1.21 12.56 10.14
C ILE A 36 1.70 11.83 8.88
N VAL A 37 2.83 12.25 8.30
CA VAL A 37 3.39 11.63 7.09
C VAL A 37 3.76 10.16 7.33
N ALA A 38 4.38 9.86 8.47
CA ALA A 38 4.70 8.48 8.85
C ALA A 38 3.42 7.64 9.00
N GLY A 39 2.40 8.18 9.66
CA GLY A 39 1.09 7.53 9.80
C GLY A 39 0.43 7.23 8.46
N LEU A 40 0.34 8.23 7.57
CA LEU A 40 -0.21 8.08 6.22
C LEU A 40 0.55 7.04 5.40
N THR A 41 1.87 7.04 5.48
CA THR A 41 2.72 6.06 4.77
C THR A 41 2.41 4.64 5.23
N ILE A 42 2.28 4.41 6.54
CA ILE A 42 1.93 3.10 7.10
C ILE A 42 0.52 2.68 6.66
N VAL A 43 -0.43 3.61 6.63
CA VAL A 43 -1.81 3.35 6.17
C VAL A 43 -1.82 2.94 4.70
N ILE A 44 -1.17 3.72 3.82
CA ILE A 44 -1.08 3.42 2.38
C ILE A 44 -0.38 2.09 2.14
N ALA A 45 0.73 1.82 2.83
CA ALA A 45 1.45 0.55 2.70
C ALA A 45 0.56 -0.66 3.05
N ARG A 46 -0.29 -0.52 4.07
CA ARG A 46 -1.18 -1.60 4.54
C ARG A 46 -2.43 -1.77 3.70
N GLN A 47 -3.06 -0.67 3.27
CA GLN A 47 -4.35 -0.72 2.57
C GLN A 47 -4.19 -0.87 1.06
N LEU A 48 -3.12 -0.32 0.47
CA LEU A 48 -2.91 -0.33 -0.98
C LEU A 48 -1.78 -1.28 -1.38
N VAL A 49 -0.57 -1.04 -0.88
CA VAL A 49 0.63 -1.71 -1.38
C VAL A 49 0.60 -3.21 -1.07
N LYS A 50 0.28 -3.60 0.17
CA LYS A 50 0.26 -5.00 0.59
C LYS A 50 -0.77 -5.84 -0.21
N PRO A 51 -2.04 -5.44 -0.38
CA PRO A 51 -2.97 -6.19 -1.22
C PRO A 51 -2.56 -6.28 -2.69
N ILE A 52 -1.99 -5.22 -3.27
CA ILE A 52 -1.50 -5.24 -4.66
C ILE A 52 -0.37 -6.27 -4.82
N LEU A 53 0.57 -6.33 -3.88
CA LEU A 53 1.64 -7.33 -3.92
C LEU A 53 1.10 -8.76 -3.80
N ILE A 54 0.08 -8.99 -2.97
CA ILE A 54 -0.58 -10.29 -2.89
C ILE A 54 -1.19 -10.69 -4.24
N ILE A 55 -1.93 -9.78 -4.88
CA ILE A 55 -2.54 -10.05 -6.21
C ILE A 55 -1.45 -10.29 -7.27
N ARG A 56 -0.35 -9.53 -7.24
CA ARG A 56 0.79 -9.72 -8.14
C ARG A 56 1.38 -11.13 -8.00
N ASP A 57 1.66 -11.56 -6.77
CA ASP A 57 2.29 -12.86 -6.53
C ASP A 57 1.35 -14.01 -6.95
N GLU A 58 0.06 -13.86 -6.69
CA GLU A 58 -0.98 -14.77 -7.16
C GLU A 58 -1.10 -14.79 -8.69
N CYS A 59 -0.86 -13.67 -9.37
CA CYS A 59 -0.79 -13.56 -10.83
C CYS A 59 0.43 -14.29 -11.40
N MET A 60 1.59 -14.20 -10.75
CA MET A 60 2.78 -14.95 -11.15
C MET A 60 2.54 -16.46 -11.05
N LEU A 61 1.92 -16.93 -9.97
CA LEU A 61 1.56 -18.34 -9.81
C LEU A 61 0.58 -18.81 -10.89
N LEU A 62 -0.41 -17.96 -11.23
CA LEU A 62 -1.35 -18.25 -12.30
C LEU A 62 -0.64 -18.35 -13.66
N ALA A 63 0.33 -17.47 -13.92
CA ALA A 63 1.13 -17.48 -15.14
C ALA A 63 2.00 -18.74 -15.26
N ASP A 64 2.46 -19.29 -14.14
CA ASP A 64 3.18 -20.57 -14.07
C ASP A 64 2.26 -21.80 -14.21
N GLY A 65 0.94 -21.58 -14.39
CA GLY A 65 -0.05 -22.65 -14.55
C GLY A 65 -0.59 -23.23 -13.23
N ASP A 66 -0.27 -22.63 -12.08
CA ASP A 66 -0.87 -23.01 -10.80
C ASP A 66 -2.28 -22.41 -10.68
N LEU A 67 -3.28 -23.21 -11.08
CA LEU A 67 -4.69 -22.84 -11.04
C LEU A 67 -5.39 -23.19 -9.72
N ARG A 68 -4.64 -23.65 -8.70
CA ARG A 68 -5.24 -24.05 -7.42
C ARG A 68 -5.86 -22.85 -6.72
N ASP A 69 -7.00 -23.08 -6.08
CA ASP A 69 -7.60 -22.06 -5.24
C ASP A 69 -6.72 -21.81 -4.01
N ARG A 70 -6.37 -20.55 -3.80
CA ARG A 70 -5.57 -20.08 -2.67
C ARG A 70 -6.35 -18.98 -2.00
N LYS A 71 -6.47 -19.07 -0.67
CA LYS A 71 -7.09 -18.03 0.17
C LYS A 71 -6.20 -16.79 0.25
N ALA A 72 -5.98 -16.13 -0.88
CA ALA A 72 -5.45 -14.78 -0.92
C ALA A 72 -6.60 -13.84 -0.47
N ASN A 73 -6.78 -13.75 0.85
CA ASN A 73 -7.86 -12.97 1.47
C ASN A 73 -7.54 -11.47 1.38
N VAL A 74 -7.75 -10.88 0.21
CA VAL A 74 -8.02 -9.45 0.08
C VAL A 74 -9.52 -9.27 0.37
N THR A 75 -9.83 -8.80 1.57
CA THR A 75 -11.21 -8.62 2.08
C THR A 75 -11.67 -7.16 2.03
N THR A 76 -10.89 -6.29 1.39
CA THR A 76 -11.28 -4.89 1.20
C THR A 76 -12.48 -4.80 0.27
N GLU A 77 -13.38 -3.84 0.49
CA GLU A 77 -14.58 -3.62 -0.35
C GLU A 77 -14.39 -2.49 -1.38
N ASP A 78 -13.16 -2.00 -1.52
CA ASP A 78 -12.77 -0.93 -2.43
C ASP A 78 -12.43 -1.46 -3.85
N GLU A 79 -11.84 -0.60 -4.69
CA GLU A 79 -11.37 -0.94 -6.02
C GLU A 79 -10.33 -2.08 -6.01
N ILE A 80 -9.54 -2.19 -4.94
CA ILE A 80 -8.54 -3.25 -4.77
C ILE A 80 -9.23 -4.58 -4.45
N GLY A 81 -10.29 -4.54 -3.64
CA GLY A 81 -11.20 -5.66 -3.43
C GLY A 81 -11.83 -6.18 -4.71
N GLN A 82 -12.33 -5.27 -5.54
CA GLN A 82 -12.91 -5.60 -6.85
C GLN A 82 -11.87 -6.21 -7.80
N LEU A 83 -10.66 -5.66 -7.82
CA LEU A 83 -9.54 -6.22 -8.60
C LEU A 83 -9.20 -7.64 -8.13
N ALA A 84 -9.10 -7.87 -6.82
CA ALA A 84 -8.85 -9.20 -6.27
C ALA A 84 -9.97 -10.19 -6.63
N LYS A 85 -11.23 -9.75 -6.61
CA LYS A 85 -12.37 -10.57 -7.03
C LYS A 85 -12.28 -10.93 -8.52
N GLY A 86 -12.09 -9.96 -9.41
CA GLY A 86 -11.97 -10.23 -10.84
C GLY A 86 -10.80 -11.17 -11.17
N PHE A 87 -9.69 -11.05 -10.45
CA PHE A 87 -8.57 -11.96 -10.59
C PHE A 87 -8.91 -13.41 -10.15
N ARG A 88 -9.62 -13.59 -9.03
CA ARG A 88 -10.13 -14.91 -8.61
C ARG A 88 -11.08 -15.52 -9.65
N ASP A 89 -11.99 -14.72 -10.18
CA ASP A 89 -12.94 -15.16 -11.21
C ASP A 89 -12.20 -15.61 -12.48
N MET A 90 -11.16 -14.88 -12.90
CA MET A 90 -10.30 -15.28 -14.02
C MET A 90 -9.61 -16.62 -13.78
N ARG A 91 -9.01 -16.83 -12.60
CA ARG A 91 -8.39 -18.11 -12.24
C ARG A 91 -9.39 -19.26 -12.28
N ALA A 92 -10.57 -19.07 -11.69
CA ALA A 92 -11.63 -20.08 -11.67
C ALA A 92 -12.08 -20.45 -13.10
N ASN A 93 -12.24 -19.46 -13.97
CA ASN A 93 -12.59 -19.67 -15.37
C ASN A 93 -11.50 -20.46 -16.11
N LEU A 94 -10.22 -20.12 -15.92
CA LEU A 94 -9.11 -20.87 -16.52
C LEU A 94 -9.06 -22.32 -16.02
N HIS A 95 -9.24 -22.54 -14.72
CA HIS A 95 -9.31 -23.88 -14.14
C HIS A 95 -10.44 -24.72 -14.76
N SER A 96 -11.62 -24.12 -14.89
CA SER A 96 -12.79 -24.76 -15.51
C SER A 96 -12.55 -25.12 -16.98
N LEU A 97 -11.94 -24.21 -17.75
CA LEU A 97 -11.60 -24.44 -19.16
C LEU A 97 -10.63 -25.62 -19.31
N VAL A 98 -9.54 -25.64 -18.53
CA VAL A 98 -8.56 -26.74 -18.56
C VAL A 98 -9.21 -28.08 -18.20
N THR A 99 -10.05 -28.10 -17.17
CA THR A 99 -10.77 -29.31 -16.73
C THR A 99 -11.72 -29.82 -17.82
N THR A 100 -12.43 -28.90 -18.49
CA THR A 100 -13.37 -29.24 -19.57
C THR A 100 -12.64 -29.84 -20.77
N VAL A 101 -11.53 -29.23 -21.20
CA VAL A 101 -10.71 -29.73 -22.32
C VAL A 101 -10.15 -31.12 -21.99
N HIS A 102 -9.67 -31.33 -20.76
CA HIS A 102 -9.18 -32.63 -20.33
C HIS A 102 -10.27 -33.71 -20.39
N SER A 103 -11.45 -33.42 -19.86
CA SER A 103 -12.59 -34.35 -19.90
C SER A 103 -13.02 -34.71 -21.33
N GLN A 104 -13.03 -33.73 -22.24
CA GLN A 104 -13.35 -33.97 -23.65
C GLN A 104 -12.30 -34.85 -24.34
N ALA A 105 -11.02 -34.66 -24.02
CA ALA A 105 -9.94 -35.50 -24.56
C ALA A 105 -10.06 -36.95 -24.08
N GLU A 106 -10.40 -37.17 -22.80
CA GLU A 106 -10.65 -38.51 -22.26
C GLU A 106 -11.84 -39.20 -22.93
N GLN A 107 -12.95 -38.47 -23.14
CA GLN A 107 -14.13 -39.00 -23.83
C GLN A 107 -13.83 -39.40 -25.28
N LEU A 108 -13.04 -38.57 -25.98
CA LEU A 108 -12.62 -38.87 -27.35
C LEU A 108 -11.73 -40.11 -27.40
N ALA A 109 -10.74 -40.22 -26.50
CA ALA A 109 -9.86 -41.39 -26.41
C ALA A 109 -10.64 -42.67 -26.09
N ALA A 110 -11.59 -42.62 -25.16
CA ALA A 110 -12.46 -43.74 -24.83
C ALA A 110 -13.32 -44.18 -26.03
N SER A 111 -13.84 -43.22 -26.80
CA SER A 111 -14.66 -43.49 -27.99
C SER A 111 -13.84 -44.11 -29.12
N SER A 112 -12.58 -43.68 -29.32
CA SER A 112 -11.66 -44.29 -30.28
C SER A 112 -11.24 -45.72 -29.91
N GLN A 113 -11.27 -46.09 -28.63
CA GLN A 113 -10.95 -47.44 -28.16
C GLN A 113 -12.14 -48.42 -28.32
N GLN A 114 -13.36 -47.90 -28.45
CA GLN A 114 -14.59 -48.68 -28.64
C GLN A 114 -14.93 -48.93 -30.12
N LEU A 115 -14.22 -48.30 -31.05
CA LEU A 115 -14.28 -48.53 -32.50
C LEU A 115 -13.19 -49.48 -32.96
#